data_AF-A0A940K1H9-F1
#
_entry.id   AF-A0A940K1H9-F1
#
_cell.length_a   1.000
_cell.length_b   1.000
_cell.length_c   1.000
_cell.angle_alpha   90.00
_cell.angle_beta   90.00
_cell.angle_gamma   90.00
#
_symmetry.space_group_name_H-M   'P 1'
#
loop_
_entity.id
_entity.type
_entity.pdbx_description
1 polymer ?
#
loop_
_entity_poly.entity_id
_entity_poly.type
_entity_poly.pdbx_seq_one_letter_code
_entity_poly.pdbx_strand_id
1 'polypeptide(L)'
;MTDTAGTLLARRGGVVAEGVASFAEYAPGESEALWGSLRRHTLELVCADGADHARREAVGEVLDRWLELAAETEEPGDEESSCTLTLPSADSALVRTVLSRGFAPVTIDAVRRLAATPPTEEETLGDGVVLRRATASDLDALAAFDARLLAHEADFGAVTWREGAEDVLRSSMRGRLSDWPHWTWLIEQDGRSVGYVHAFPDHPDAVDSPSPAYLDAMYLASDVRGVGLGRRVVDAVHGALARQGATAVRLDYSVANSQSGPFWSRVGYRPLTTTWQRRPAVR
;
A
#
# COMPACT_ATOMS: atom_id res chain seq x y z
N MET A 1 -0.66 -22.04 2.46
CA MET A 1 0.55 -21.20 2.44
C MET A 1 1.78 -22.08 2.74
N THR A 2 2.63 -22.29 1.75
CA THR A 2 3.91 -22.99 1.91
C THR A 2 5.02 -21.97 1.69
N ASP A 3 5.51 -21.37 2.76
CA ASP A 3 6.58 -20.37 2.67
C ASP A 3 7.93 -21.09 2.63
N THR A 4 8.66 -20.93 1.53
CA THR A 4 10.03 -21.44 1.39
C THR A 4 10.96 -20.24 1.23
N ALA A 5 11.70 -19.91 2.29
CA ALA A 5 12.66 -18.82 2.27
C ALA A 5 14.03 -19.29 1.79
N GLY A 6 14.59 -18.64 0.76
CA GLY A 6 15.93 -18.88 0.25
C GLY A 6 16.80 -17.63 0.31
N THR A 7 18.02 -17.73 0.84
CA THR A 7 18.97 -16.60 0.89
C THR A 7 19.89 -16.60 -0.32
N LEU A 8 19.99 -15.44 -0.98
CA LEU A 8 20.85 -15.16 -2.11
C LEU A 8 21.89 -14.11 -1.72
N LEU A 9 23.16 -14.32 -2.10
CA LEU A 9 24.26 -13.44 -1.74
C LEU A 9 25.15 -13.17 -2.96
N ALA A 10 25.53 -11.91 -3.14
CA ALA A 10 26.47 -11.45 -4.15
C ALA A 10 27.51 -10.50 -3.55
N ARG A 11 28.72 -10.53 -4.10
CA ARG A 11 29.80 -9.59 -3.73
C ARG A 11 30.48 -9.03 -4.96
N ARG A 12 30.54 -7.70 -5.09
CA ARG A 12 31.21 -7.00 -6.19
C ARG A 12 31.94 -5.77 -5.66
N GLY A 13 33.23 -5.63 -5.98
CA GLY A 13 34.03 -4.46 -5.57
C GLY A 13 34.02 -4.16 -4.06
N GLY A 14 33.87 -5.17 -3.20
CA GLY A 14 33.74 -5.01 -1.74
C GLY A 14 32.32 -4.73 -1.23
N VAL A 15 31.36 -4.44 -2.11
CA VAL A 15 29.93 -4.32 -1.78
C VAL A 15 29.31 -5.70 -1.66
N VAL A 16 28.46 -5.88 -0.65
CA VAL A 16 27.65 -7.08 -0.43
C VAL A 16 26.19 -6.75 -0.68
N ALA A 17 25.51 -7.59 -1.47
CA ALA A 17 24.06 -7.58 -1.61
C ALA A 17 23.50 -8.93 -1.15
N GLU A 18 22.47 -8.88 -0.33
CA GLU A 18 21.76 -10.03 0.20
C GLU A 18 20.28 -9.90 -0.15
N GLY A 19 19.69 -10.99 -0.62
CA GLY A 19 18.25 -11.10 -0.89
C GLY A 19 17.67 -12.29 -0.16
N VAL A 20 16.61 -12.10 0.60
CA VAL A 20 15.79 -13.19 1.16
C VAL A 20 14.57 -13.34 0.25
N ALA A 21 14.55 -14.42 -0.52
CA ALA A 21 13.46 -14.74 -1.41
C ALA A 21 12.41 -15.57 -0.67
N SER A 22 11.14 -15.22 -0.84
CA SER A 22 9.99 -16.00 -0.37
C SER A 22 8.97 -16.19 -1.48
N PHE A 23 8.13 -17.19 -1.33
CA PHE A 23 7.07 -17.51 -2.28
C PHE A 23 5.76 -17.76 -1.55
N ALA A 24 4.68 -17.19 -2.06
CA ALA A 24 3.33 -17.46 -1.61
C ALA A 24 2.41 -17.77 -2.79
N GLU A 25 1.48 -18.71 -2.56
CA GLU A 25 0.40 -19.05 -3.46
C GLU A 25 -0.92 -18.95 -2.71
N TYR A 26 -1.87 -18.26 -3.32
CA TYR A 26 -3.19 -17.97 -2.77
C TYR A 26 -4.28 -18.59 -3.62
N ALA A 27 -5.30 -19.16 -2.97
CA ALA A 27 -6.51 -19.55 -3.69
C ALA A 27 -7.32 -18.29 -4.11
N PRO A 28 -8.01 -18.30 -5.26
CA PRO A 28 -8.75 -17.12 -5.74
C PRO A 28 -9.79 -16.54 -4.78
N GLY A 29 -10.32 -17.35 -3.86
CA GLY A 29 -11.30 -16.93 -2.85
C GLY A 29 -10.70 -16.46 -1.52
N GLU A 30 -9.39 -16.48 -1.36
CA GLU A 30 -8.71 -15.94 -0.17
C GLU A 30 -8.68 -14.41 -0.21
N SER A 31 -8.69 -13.76 0.96
CA SER A 31 -8.63 -12.30 1.06
C SER A 31 -7.39 -11.71 0.38
N GLU A 32 -6.27 -12.41 0.53
CA GLU A 32 -4.96 -12.05 0.05
C GLU A 32 -4.88 -12.02 -1.48
N ALA A 33 -5.75 -12.79 -2.15
CA ALA A 33 -5.81 -12.84 -3.60
C ALA A 33 -6.19 -11.49 -4.22
N LEU A 34 -6.91 -10.61 -3.50
CA LEU A 34 -7.26 -9.28 -3.99
C LEU A 34 -6.04 -8.35 -4.08
N TRP A 35 -4.99 -8.61 -3.31
CA TRP A 35 -3.85 -7.71 -3.14
C TRP A 35 -2.67 -8.06 -4.05
N GLY A 36 -2.93 -8.52 -5.28
CA GLY A 36 -1.92 -8.80 -6.30
C GLY A 36 -2.19 -10.07 -7.10
N SER A 37 -1.13 -10.70 -7.62
CA SER A 37 -1.19 -11.99 -8.32
C SER A 37 -1.36 -13.16 -7.34
N LEU A 38 -1.94 -14.27 -7.81
CA LEU A 38 -2.15 -15.47 -6.98
C LEU A 38 -0.84 -16.16 -6.59
N ARG A 39 0.17 -16.12 -7.46
CA ARG A 39 1.51 -16.66 -7.23
C ARG A 39 2.47 -15.49 -7.11
N ARG A 40 3.13 -15.35 -5.96
CA ARG A 40 3.94 -14.18 -5.63
C ARG A 40 5.31 -14.58 -5.13
N HIS A 41 6.32 -14.22 -5.90
CA HIS A 41 7.71 -14.27 -5.50
C HIS A 41 8.06 -12.91 -4.89
N THR A 42 8.53 -12.88 -3.64
CA THR A 42 8.97 -11.65 -2.98
C THR A 42 10.46 -11.70 -2.69
N LEU A 43 11.16 -10.59 -2.88
CA LEU A 43 12.57 -10.46 -2.50
C LEU A 43 12.74 -9.30 -1.53
N GLU A 44 13.12 -9.62 -0.29
CA GLU A 44 13.62 -8.65 0.67
C GLU A 44 15.11 -8.42 0.39
N LEU A 45 15.44 -7.26 -0.20
CA LEU A 45 16.78 -6.94 -0.65
C LEU A 45 17.46 -5.95 0.30
N VAL A 46 18.67 -6.30 0.75
CA VAL A 46 19.57 -5.40 1.47
C VAL A 46 20.88 -5.29 0.69
N CYS A 47 21.36 -4.07 0.45
CA CYS A 47 22.62 -3.81 -0.22
C CYS A 47 23.46 -2.84 0.61
N ALA A 48 24.70 -3.22 0.90
CA ALA A 48 25.64 -2.35 1.58
C ALA A 48 25.96 -1.09 0.76
N ASP A 49 26.33 -0.02 1.46
CA ASP A 49 26.84 1.20 0.84
C ASP A 49 28.15 0.94 0.09
N GLY A 50 28.42 1.77 -0.92
CA GLY A 50 29.62 1.67 -1.73
C GLY A 50 29.46 2.38 -3.08
N ALA A 51 30.41 2.16 -3.99
CA ALA A 51 30.34 2.75 -5.33
C ALA A 51 29.11 2.24 -6.09
N ASP A 52 28.32 3.14 -6.68
CA ASP A 52 27.10 2.83 -7.42
C ASP A 52 27.25 1.68 -8.42
N HIS A 53 28.37 1.64 -9.15
CA HIS A 53 28.62 0.57 -10.12
C HIS A 53 28.70 -0.80 -9.45
N ALA A 54 29.46 -0.92 -8.36
CA ALA A 54 29.58 -2.17 -7.61
C ALA A 54 28.26 -2.59 -6.96
N ARG A 55 27.48 -1.64 -6.43
CA ARG A 55 26.12 -1.88 -5.92
C ARG A 55 25.20 -2.44 -7.01
N ARG A 56 25.19 -1.81 -8.19
CA ARG A 56 24.37 -2.24 -9.33
C ARG A 56 24.72 -3.65 -9.80
N GLU A 57 26.00 -4.01 -9.83
CA GLU A 57 26.45 -5.36 -10.20
C GLU A 57 26.08 -6.41 -9.15
N ALA A 58 26.31 -6.13 -7.87
CA ALA A 58 25.99 -7.06 -6.79
C ALA A 58 24.47 -7.31 -6.70
N VAL A 59 23.65 -6.25 -6.72
CA VAL A 59 22.19 -6.38 -6.75
C VAL A 59 21.73 -7.07 -8.03
N GLY A 60 22.36 -6.74 -9.17
CA GLY A 60 22.05 -7.40 -10.44
C GLY A 60 22.21 -8.91 -10.39
N GLU A 61 23.31 -9.40 -9.80
CA GLU A 61 23.55 -10.83 -9.63
C GLU A 61 22.54 -11.51 -8.70
N VAL A 62 22.14 -10.85 -7.59
CA VAL A 62 21.06 -11.37 -6.72
C VAL A 62 19.76 -11.49 -7.49
N LEU A 63 19.38 -10.44 -8.24
CA LEU A 63 18.14 -10.43 -9.03
C LEU A 63 18.16 -11.47 -10.15
N ASP A 64 19.28 -11.64 -10.86
CA ASP A 64 19.38 -12.62 -11.94
C ASP A 64 19.17 -14.03 -11.39
N ARG A 65 19.86 -14.38 -10.29
CA ARG A 65 19.69 -15.69 -9.63
C ARG A 65 18.29 -15.90 -9.10
N TRP A 66 17.66 -14.86 -8.53
CA TRP A 66 16.28 -14.96 -8.05
C TRP A 66 15.29 -15.19 -9.19
N LEU A 67 15.45 -14.47 -10.31
CA LEU A 67 14.59 -14.63 -11.48
C LEU A 67 14.79 -16.00 -12.17
N GLU A 68 16.00 -16.57 -12.12
CA GLU A 68 16.27 -17.95 -12.54
C GLU A 68 15.46 -18.94 -11.69
N LEU A 69 15.47 -18.78 -10.35
CA LEU A 69 14.68 -19.63 -9.46
C LEU A 69 13.17 -19.52 -9.72
N ALA A 70 12.65 -18.31 -9.95
CA ALA A 70 11.24 -18.14 -10.31
C ALA A 70 10.92 -18.83 -11.65
N ALA A 71 11.86 -18.82 -12.61
CA ALA A 71 11.67 -19.49 -13.90
C ALA A 71 11.70 -21.02 -13.84
N GLU A 72 12.18 -21.62 -12.74
CA GLU A 72 12.11 -23.07 -12.54
C GLU A 72 10.69 -23.55 -12.21
N THR A 73 9.85 -22.67 -11.65
CA THR A 73 8.51 -23.04 -11.16
C THR A 73 7.35 -22.38 -11.91
N GLU A 74 7.57 -21.23 -12.55
CA GLU A 74 6.51 -20.46 -13.21
C GLU A 74 6.40 -20.74 -14.71
N GLU A 75 5.17 -20.74 -15.21
CA GLU A 75 4.90 -20.81 -16.65
C GLU A 75 5.14 -19.42 -17.30
N PRO A 76 5.92 -19.34 -18.40
CA PRO A 76 6.10 -18.09 -19.13
C PRO A 76 4.76 -17.50 -19.61
N GLY A 77 4.52 -16.22 -19.31
CA GLY A 77 3.30 -15.52 -19.72
C GLY A 77 2.12 -15.63 -18.75
N ASP A 78 2.24 -16.36 -17.63
CA ASP A 78 1.16 -16.42 -16.63
C ASP A 78 1.00 -15.11 -15.86
N GLU A 79 -0.03 -14.35 -16.20
CA GLU A 79 -0.38 -13.08 -15.56
C GLU A 79 -0.81 -13.25 -14.09
N GLU A 80 -1.08 -14.45 -13.59
CA GLU A 80 -1.30 -14.69 -12.15
C GLU A 80 -0.01 -15.03 -11.38
N SER A 81 1.15 -14.87 -12.03
CA SER A 81 2.47 -14.89 -11.40
C SER A 81 3.12 -13.51 -11.38
N SER A 82 3.79 -13.15 -10.27
CA SER A 82 4.62 -11.94 -10.24
C SER A 82 5.85 -12.08 -9.34
N CYS A 83 6.87 -11.28 -9.65
CA CYS A 83 8.01 -11.02 -8.77
C CYS A 83 7.91 -9.60 -8.22
N THR A 84 8.04 -9.42 -6.91
CA THR A 84 7.99 -8.11 -6.24
C THR A 84 9.19 -7.88 -5.34
N LEU A 85 9.73 -6.66 -5.36
CA LEU A 85 10.72 -6.20 -4.39
C LEU A 85 10.46 -4.76 -3.98
N THR A 86 10.93 -4.38 -2.80
CA THR A 86 10.78 -3.03 -2.27
C THR A 86 12.14 -2.38 -2.13
N LEU A 87 12.30 -1.17 -2.67
CA LEU A 87 13.53 -0.38 -2.56
C LEU A 87 13.24 0.95 -1.86
N PRO A 88 14.21 1.53 -1.10
CA PRO A 88 14.10 2.91 -0.65
C PRO A 88 13.86 3.86 -1.84
N SER A 89 12.83 4.69 -1.77
CA SER A 89 12.47 5.61 -2.86
C SER A 89 13.57 6.62 -3.17
N ALA A 90 14.43 6.91 -2.20
CA ALA A 90 15.59 7.79 -2.37
C ALA A 90 16.77 7.12 -3.10
N ASP A 91 16.81 5.79 -3.19
CA ASP A 91 17.91 5.04 -3.79
C ASP A 91 17.79 4.94 -5.31
N SER A 92 18.04 6.07 -5.97
CA SER A 92 18.00 6.15 -7.43
C SER A 92 19.11 5.33 -8.13
N ALA A 93 20.15 4.90 -7.41
CA ALA A 93 21.27 4.19 -8.00
C ALA A 93 20.88 2.79 -8.53
N LEU A 94 19.90 2.14 -7.89
CA LEU A 94 19.45 0.79 -8.25
C LEU A 94 18.32 0.77 -9.29
N VAL A 95 17.72 1.93 -9.61
CA VAL A 95 16.57 2.04 -10.53
C VAL A 95 16.86 1.42 -11.89
N ARG A 96 18.04 1.68 -12.48
CA ARG A 96 18.39 1.06 -13.78
C ARG A 96 18.56 -0.45 -13.68
N THR A 97 19.05 -0.97 -12.56
CA THR A 97 19.28 -2.40 -12.34
C THR A 97 17.96 -3.18 -12.28
N VAL A 98 16.91 -2.62 -11.66
CA VAL A 98 15.58 -3.23 -11.64
C VAL A 98 14.84 -3.05 -12.97
N LEU A 99 14.89 -1.86 -13.57
CA LEU A 99 14.24 -1.59 -14.87
C LEU A 99 14.77 -2.49 -15.99
N SER A 100 16.09 -2.72 -16.05
CA SER A 100 16.70 -3.57 -17.09
C SER A 100 16.26 -5.04 -16.99
N ARG A 101 15.68 -5.45 -15.85
CA ARG A 101 15.17 -6.80 -15.59
C ARG A 101 13.64 -6.89 -15.70
N GLY A 102 13.02 -5.84 -16.21
CA GLY A 102 11.58 -5.84 -16.50
C GLY A 102 10.69 -5.51 -15.33
N PHE A 103 11.23 -5.02 -14.21
CA PHE A 103 10.41 -4.49 -13.13
C PHE A 103 9.91 -3.08 -13.48
N ALA A 104 8.67 -2.77 -13.08
CA ALA A 104 8.08 -1.45 -13.11
C ALA A 104 7.69 -1.03 -11.69
N PRO A 105 7.77 0.26 -11.34
CA PRO A 105 7.31 0.75 -10.05
C PRO A 105 5.77 0.72 -10.03
N VAL A 106 5.17 0.13 -9.00
CA VAL A 106 3.71 -0.05 -8.91
C VAL A 106 3.10 0.69 -7.72
N THR A 107 3.75 0.69 -6.56
CA THR A 107 3.24 1.29 -5.33
C THR A 107 4.32 2.12 -4.64
N ILE A 108 3.92 3.24 -4.04
CA ILE A 108 4.76 4.02 -3.13
C ILE A 108 4.18 3.96 -1.72
N ASP A 109 4.98 3.50 -0.76
CA ASP A 109 4.75 3.75 0.67
C ASP A 109 5.28 5.15 0.99
N ALA A 110 4.44 5.98 1.61
CA ALA A 110 4.77 7.34 1.92
C ALA A 110 4.39 7.71 3.35
N VAL A 111 5.15 8.62 3.94
CA VAL A 111 4.93 9.07 5.32
C VAL A 111 4.73 10.59 5.40
N ARG A 112 3.89 11.00 6.35
CA ARG A 112 3.74 12.39 6.79
C ARG A 112 3.84 12.45 8.32
N ARG A 113 4.68 13.33 8.87
CA ARG A 113 4.68 13.63 10.31
C ARG A 113 3.46 14.47 10.68
N LEU A 114 2.86 14.16 11.83
CA LEU A 114 1.74 14.91 12.39
C LEU A 114 2.24 15.96 13.40
N ALA A 115 1.48 17.05 13.50
CA ALA A 115 1.62 18.01 14.58
C ALA A 115 0.56 17.75 15.65
N ALA A 116 0.88 18.03 16.91
CA ALA A 116 -0.09 17.92 18.00
C ALA A 116 -1.29 18.85 17.74
N THR A 117 -2.49 18.32 17.92
CA THR A 117 -3.75 19.04 17.64
C THR A 117 -4.70 18.91 18.85
N PRO A 118 -5.37 19.99 19.29
CA PRO A 118 -6.32 19.94 20.41
C PRO A 118 -7.61 19.14 20.10
N PRO A 119 -8.36 18.70 21.13
CA PRO A 119 -9.54 17.81 21.01
C PRO A 119 -10.75 18.42 20.28
N THR A 120 -11.37 17.63 19.38
CA THR A 120 -12.72 17.86 18.81
C THR A 120 -13.39 16.51 18.50
N GLU A 121 -14.69 16.38 18.80
CA GLU A 121 -15.46 15.13 18.64
C GLU A 121 -16.08 14.97 17.23
N GLU A 122 -16.49 16.06 16.61
CA GLU A 122 -17.01 16.11 15.24
C GLU A 122 -16.42 17.30 14.48
N GLU A 123 -16.09 17.08 13.21
CA GLU A 123 -15.52 18.11 12.35
C GLU A 123 -16.48 18.40 11.20
N THR A 124 -17.19 19.52 11.30
CA THR A 124 -17.92 20.09 10.16
C THR A 124 -16.89 20.69 9.21
N LEU A 125 -16.82 20.18 7.98
CA LEU A 125 -15.81 20.59 7.00
C LEU A 125 -16.28 21.77 6.13
N GLY A 126 -17.46 22.30 6.39
CA GLY A 126 -18.14 23.30 5.55
C GLY A 126 -18.93 22.67 4.40
N ASP A 127 -19.74 23.46 3.70
CA ASP A 127 -20.54 23.04 2.52
C ASP A 127 -21.43 21.80 2.77
N GLY A 128 -22.02 21.71 3.98
CA GLY A 128 -22.88 20.57 4.35
C GLY A 128 -22.12 19.26 4.58
N VAL A 129 -20.79 19.29 4.61
CA VAL A 129 -19.94 18.11 4.79
C VAL A 129 -19.69 17.83 6.27
N VAL A 130 -19.93 16.58 6.66
CA VAL A 130 -19.67 16.04 7.99
C VAL A 130 -18.71 14.86 7.88
N LEU A 131 -17.68 14.85 8.71
CA LEU A 131 -16.85 13.69 8.95
C LEU A 131 -17.20 13.11 10.33
N ARG A 132 -17.76 11.91 10.36
CA ARG A 132 -18.14 11.24 11.62
C ARG A 132 -17.52 9.86 11.72
N ARG A 133 -17.39 9.33 12.93
CA ARG A 133 -16.98 7.93 13.14
C ARG A 133 -18.04 7.01 12.53
N ALA A 134 -17.56 5.98 11.85
CA ALA A 134 -18.41 4.91 11.37
C ALA A 134 -18.83 3.98 12.50
N THR A 135 -19.96 3.33 12.31
CA THR A 135 -20.52 2.32 13.22
C THR A 135 -20.80 1.04 12.46
N ALA A 136 -21.17 -0.03 13.18
CA ALA A 136 -21.56 -1.29 12.56
C ALA A 136 -22.75 -1.15 11.57
N SER A 137 -23.62 -0.14 11.71
CA SER A 137 -24.72 0.09 10.77
C SER A 137 -24.25 0.65 9.43
N ASP A 138 -23.04 1.20 9.36
CA ASP A 138 -22.47 1.78 8.13
C ASP A 138 -21.79 0.70 7.25
N LEU A 139 -21.74 -0.56 7.70
CA LEU A 139 -21.00 -1.66 7.04
C LEU A 139 -21.29 -1.76 5.54
N ASP A 140 -22.56 -1.71 5.15
CA ASP A 140 -22.99 -1.89 3.75
C ASP A 140 -22.48 -0.75 2.87
N ALA A 141 -22.58 0.49 3.35
CA ALA A 141 -22.10 1.66 2.62
C ALA A 141 -20.57 1.65 2.50
N LEU A 142 -19.87 1.32 3.58
CA LEU A 142 -18.41 1.25 3.62
C LEU A 142 -17.88 0.16 2.69
N ALA A 143 -18.43 -1.06 2.75
CA ALA A 143 -18.04 -2.15 1.87
C ALA A 143 -18.28 -1.81 0.39
N ALA A 144 -19.39 -1.13 0.08
CA ALA A 144 -19.66 -0.67 -1.28
C ALA A 144 -18.69 0.41 -1.76
N PHE A 145 -18.19 1.28 -0.88
CA PHE A 145 -17.12 2.21 -1.23
C PHE A 145 -15.77 1.52 -1.40
N ASP A 146 -15.44 0.55 -0.54
CA ASP A 146 -14.21 -0.25 -0.61
C ASP A 146 -14.16 -1.05 -1.91
N ALA A 147 -15.28 -1.64 -2.34
CA ALA A 147 -15.39 -2.32 -3.63
C ALA A 147 -15.14 -1.37 -4.81
N ARG A 148 -15.71 -0.16 -4.79
CA ARG A 148 -15.44 0.85 -5.84
C ARG A 148 -13.99 1.33 -5.82
N LEU A 149 -13.37 1.41 -4.65
CA LEU A 149 -11.95 1.73 -4.52
C LEU A 149 -11.10 0.62 -5.13
N LEU A 150 -11.31 -0.64 -4.75
CA LEU A 150 -10.57 -1.78 -5.29
C LEU A 150 -10.74 -1.89 -6.81
N ALA A 151 -11.97 -1.76 -7.31
CA ALA A 151 -12.25 -1.80 -8.74
C ALA A 151 -11.51 -0.70 -9.51
N HIS A 152 -11.39 0.50 -8.93
CA HIS A 152 -10.62 1.59 -9.52
C HIS A 152 -9.10 1.34 -9.44
N GLU A 153 -8.60 0.85 -8.31
CA GLU A 153 -7.16 0.60 -8.12
C GLU A 153 -6.66 -0.60 -8.93
N ALA A 154 -7.54 -1.56 -9.27
CA ALA A 154 -7.21 -2.69 -10.12
C ALA A 154 -6.73 -2.27 -11.52
N ASP A 155 -7.17 -1.11 -12.02
CA ASP A 155 -6.70 -0.54 -13.30
C ASP A 155 -5.20 -0.17 -13.28
N PHE A 156 -4.57 -0.09 -12.10
CA PHE A 156 -3.16 0.28 -11.94
C PHE A 156 -2.22 -0.92 -11.68
N GLY A 157 -2.77 -2.14 -11.55
CA GLY A 157 -2.01 -3.40 -11.59
C GLY A 157 -1.41 -3.90 -10.26
N ALA A 158 -1.44 -3.10 -9.19
CA ALA A 158 -0.95 -3.52 -7.87
C ALA A 158 -1.93 -4.45 -7.12
N VAL A 159 -3.22 -4.31 -7.41
CA VAL A 159 -4.32 -5.11 -6.85
C VAL A 159 -5.13 -5.73 -7.98
N THR A 160 -5.93 -6.75 -7.69
CA THR A 160 -6.73 -7.44 -8.71
C THR A 160 -8.17 -7.61 -8.24
N TRP A 161 -9.13 -7.18 -9.06
CA TRP A 161 -10.54 -7.50 -8.84
C TRP A 161 -10.81 -8.96 -9.17
N ARG A 162 -11.59 -9.65 -8.32
CA ARG A 162 -11.91 -11.07 -8.47
C ARG A 162 -13.38 -11.35 -8.19
N GLU A 163 -13.87 -12.47 -8.71
CA GLU A 163 -15.18 -12.98 -8.32
C GLU A 163 -15.23 -13.15 -6.79
N GLY A 164 -16.30 -12.69 -6.16
CA GLY A 164 -16.43 -12.70 -4.70
C GLY A 164 -15.71 -11.56 -3.96
N ALA A 165 -15.05 -10.63 -4.66
CA ALA A 165 -14.35 -9.51 -4.02
C ALA A 165 -15.25 -8.68 -3.08
N GLU A 166 -16.52 -8.47 -3.44
CA GLU A 166 -17.47 -7.73 -2.59
C GLU A 166 -17.71 -8.40 -1.24
N ASP A 167 -17.84 -9.74 -1.21
CA ASP A 167 -18.05 -10.50 0.02
C ASP A 167 -16.79 -10.50 0.90
N VAL A 168 -15.62 -10.64 0.28
CA VAL A 168 -14.32 -10.52 0.95
C VAL A 168 -14.18 -9.14 1.58
N LEU A 169 -14.36 -8.06 0.81
CA LEU A 169 -14.24 -6.69 1.30
C LEU A 169 -15.27 -6.37 2.39
N ARG A 170 -16.50 -6.87 2.26
CA ARG A 170 -17.52 -6.76 3.30
C ARG A 170 -17.10 -7.47 4.60
N SER A 171 -16.52 -8.65 4.50
CA SER A 171 -15.99 -9.39 5.65
C SER A 171 -14.82 -8.64 6.29
N SER A 172 -13.85 -8.17 5.49
CA SER A 172 -12.72 -7.36 5.95
C SER A 172 -13.18 -6.06 6.62
N MET A 173 -14.15 -5.34 6.04
CA MET A 173 -14.70 -4.13 6.64
C MET A 173 -15.38 -4.39 7.99
N ARG A 174 -16.06 -5.53 8.15
CA ARG A 174 -16.61 -5.94 9.45
C ARG A 174 -15.50 -6.16 10.48
N GLY A 175 -14.42 -6.82 10.09
CA GLY A 175 -13.21 -6.96 10.92
C GLY A 175 -12.63 -5.62 11.34
N ARG A 176 -12.39 -4.73 10.37
CA ARG A 176 -11.89 -3.36 10.60
C ARG A 176 -12.74 -2.56 11.61
N LEU A 177 -14.07 -2.63 11.50
CA LEU A 177 -14.99 -1.96 12.43
C LEU A 177 -14.99 -2.59 13.83
N SER A 178 -14.68 -3.88 13.95
CA SER A 178 -14.59 -4.59 15.22
C SER A 178 -13.25 -4.35 15.92
N ASP A 179 -12.15 -4.47 15.17
CA ASP A 179 -10.79 -4.40 15.70
C ASP A 179 -10.38 -2.95 15.96
N TRP A 180 -10.85 -2.01 15.12
CA TRP A 180 -10.50 -0.59 15.16
C TRP A 180 -11.72 0.33 15.13
N PRO A 181 -12.65 0.25 16.13
CA PRO A 181 -13.96 0.94 16.12
C PRO A 181 -13.90 2.48 16.11
N HIS A 182 -12.72 3.07 16.28
CA HIS A 182 -12.51 4.52 16.30
C HIS A 182 -11.58 5.01 15.19
N TRP A 183 -11.26 4.16 14.22
CA TRP A 183 -10.33 4.44 13.13
C TRP A 183 -10.96 4.36 11.74
N THR A 184 -12.29 4.34 11.68
CA THR A 184 -13.05 4.42 10.44
C THR A 184 -13.98 5.61 10.51
N TRP A 185 -13.95 6.45 9.48
CA TRP A 185 -14.80 7.63 9.36
C TRP A 185 -15.65 7.54 8.11
N LEU A 186 -16.94 7.85 8.25
CA LEU A 186 -17.85 8.06 7.13
C LEU A 186 -17.89 9.55 6.78
N ILE A 187 -17.92 9.84 5.49
CA ILE A 187 -18.00 11.19 4.95
C ILE A 187 -19.41 11.38 4.39
N GLU A 188 -20.13 12.35 4.92
CA GLU A 188 -21.49 12.68 4.51
C GLU A 188 -21.51 14.10 3.94
N GLN A 189 -22.32 14.32 2.90
CA GLN A 189 -22.63 15.64 2.36
C GLN A 189 -24.14 15.77 2.20
N ASP A 190 -24.73 16.76 2.87
CA ASP A 190 -26.18 17.02 2.86
C ASP A 190 -27.01 15.76 3.20
N GLY A 191 -26.54 14.98 4.17
CA GLY A 191 -27.19 13.75 4.65
C GLY A 191 -26.97 12.50 3.77
N ARG A 192 -26.21 12.61 2.68
CA ARG A 192 -25.83 11.48 1.82
C ARG A 192 -24.41 11.04 2.11
N SER A 193 -24.17 9.73 2.24
CA SER A 193 -22.82 9.18 2.33
C SER A 193 -22.10 9.31 0.98
N VAL A 194 -20.93 9.96 0.98
CA VAL A 194 -20.14 10.25 -0.23
C VAL A 194 -18.73 9.67 -0.18
N GLY A 195 -18.35 9.01 0.91
CA GLY A 195 -17.05 8.35 1.00
C GLY A 195 -16.72 7.88 2.41
N TYR A 196 -15.49 7.41 2.59
CA TYR A 196 -14.96 6.98 3.88
C TYR A 196 -13.44 7.09 3.93
N VAL A 197 -12.91 7.02 5.15
CA VAL A 197 -11.49 6.81 5.42
C VAL A 197 -11.37 5.70 6.47
N HIS A 198 -10.46 4.77 6.27
CA HIS A 198 -10.06 3.78 7.27
C HIS A 198 -8.56 3.90 7.55
N ALA A 199 -8.20 3.78 8.82
CA ALA A 199 -6.83 3.72 9.30
C ALA A 199 -6.72 2.70 10.45
N PHE A 200 -5.50 2.44 10.91
CA PHE A 200 -5.22 1.66 12.12
C PHE A 200 -3.82 2.00 12.67
N PRO A 201 -3.46 1.61 13.91
CA PRO A 201 -2.08 1.71 14.40
C PRO A 201 -1.16 0.75 13.62
N ASP A 202 -0.13 1.28 12.93
CA ASP A 202 0.76 0.50 12.05
C ASP A 202 1.55 -0.60 12.81
N HIS A 203 2.00 -0.28 14.02
CA HIS A 203 2.64 -1.22 14.93
C HIS A 203 1.94 -1.18 16.29
N PRO A 204 0.85 -1.95 16.48
CA PRO A 204 0.06 -1.89 17.72
C PRO A 204 0.81 -2.47 18.93
N ASP A 205 1.81 -3.34 18.71
CA ASP A 205 2.58 -4.01 19.75
C ASP A 205 3.88 -3.27 20.14
N ALA A 206 4.16 -2.08 19.57
CA ALA A 206 5.35 -1.32 19.89
C ALA A 206 5.24 -0.67 21.28
N VAL A 207 5.74 -1.36 22.31
CA VAL A 207 5.57 -1.00 23.74
C VAL A 207 6.19 0.36 24.12
N ASP A 208 7.15 0.88 23.34
CA ASP A 208 7.99 2.02 23.75
C ASP A 208 8.12 3.16 22.72
N SER A 209 7.27 3.22 21.68
CA SER A 209 7.34 4.28 20.67
C SER A 209 5.95 4.72 20.22
N PRO A 210 5.68 6.04 20.05
CA PRO A 210 4.45 6.48 19.43
C PRO A 210 4.37 5.91 18.01
N SER A 211 3.50 4.93 17.83
CA SER A 211 3.34 4.20 16.59
C SER A 211 2.76 5.13 15.51
N PRO A 212 3.28 5.10 14.26
CA PRO A 212 2.59 5.75 13.17
C PRO A 212 1.20 5.13 12.99
N ALA A 213 0.25 5.94 12.53
CA ALA A 213 -0.98 5.42 11.96
C ALA A 213 -0.71 4.94 10.54
N TYR A 214 -1.39 3.90 10.10
CA TYR A 214 -1.48 3.52 8.69
C TYR A 214 -2.85 3.91 8.15
N LEU A 215 -2.91 4.82 7.16
CA LEU A 215 -4.15 5.15 6.45
C LEU A 215 -4.29 4.14 5.30
N ASP A 216 -5.12 3.14 5.55
CA ASP A 216 -5.28 1.95 4.70
C ASP A 216 -6.13 2.22 3.47
N ALA A 217 -7.22 2.97 3.64
CA ALA A 217 -8.14 3.24 2.55
C ALA A 217 -8.78 4.62 2.66
N MET A 218 -8.94 5.27 1.52
CA MET A 218 -9.73 6.48 1.38
C MET A 218 -10.48 6.43 0.05
N TYR A 219 -11.79 6.66 0.11
CA TYR A 219 -12.62 6.79 -1.07
C TYR A 219 -13.52 8.02 -0.96
N LEU A 220 -13.66 8.72 -2.09
CA LEU A 220 -14.68 9.74 -2.31
C LEU A 220 -15.41 9.44 -3.61
N ALA A 221 -16.73 9.61 -3.61
CA ALA A 221 -17.56 9.48 -4.80
C ALA A 221 -17.13 10.48 -5.88
N SER A 222 -17.22 10.08 -7.15
CA SER A 222 -16.66 10.85 -8.27
C SER A 222 -17.28 12.24 -8.44
N ASP A 223 -18.55 12.40 -8.09
CA ASP A 223 -19.33 13.63 -8.13
C ASP A 223 -18.87 14.69 -7.10
N VAL A 224 -18.11 14.29 -6.08
CA VAL A 224 -17.57 15.20 -5.05
C VAL A 224 -16.05 15.38 -5.12
N ARG A 225 -15.40 14.88 -6.18
CA ARG A 225 -13.96 15.05 -6.42
C ARG A 225 -13.66 16.39 -7.10
N GLY A 226 -12.39 16.82 -7.04
CA GLY A 226 -11.91 18.02 -7.75
C GLY A 226 -12.29 19.36 -7.11
N VAL A 227 -13.09 19.36 -6.03
CA VAL A 227 -13.55 20.59 -5.34
C VAL A 227 -12.85 20.85 -3.99
N GLY A 228 -11.72 20.17 -3.74
CA GLY A 228 -10.94 20.33 -2.51
C GLY A 228 -11.43 19.53 -1.29
N LEU A 229 -12.54 18.77 -1.41
CA LEU A 229 -13.07 17.94 -0.33
C LEU A 229 -12.05 16.96 0.25
N GLY A 230 -11.30 16.25 -0.61
CA GLY A 230 -10.30 15.28 -0.15
C GLY A 230 -9.25 15.88 0.78
N ARG A 231 -8.83 17.13 0.54
CA ARG A 231 -7.87 17.81 1.41
C ARG A 231 -8.47 18.08 2.80
N ARG A 232 -9.71 18.59 2.85
CA ARG A 232 -10.42 18.86 4.11
C ARG A 232 -10.60 17.59 4.93
N VAL A 233 -11.02 16.50 4.27
CA VAL A 233 -11.19 15.19 4.91
C VAL A 233 -9.87 14.69 5.49
N VAL A 234 -8.78 14.73 4.72
CA VAL A 234 -7.48 14.22 5.18
C VAL A 234 -6.93 15.07 6.33
N ASP A 235 -7.04 16.40 6.27
CA ASP A 235 -6.60 17.27 7.36
C ASP A 235 -7.37 16.98 8.66
N ALA A 236 -8.68 16.71 8.56
CA ALA A 236 -9.52 16.33 9.69
C ALA A 236 -9.15 14.94 10.27
N VAL A 237 -8.95 13.94 9.41
CA VAL A 237 -8.50 12.60 9.83
C VAL A 237 -7.11 12.68 10.48
N HIS A 238 -6.18 13.47 9.94
CA HIS A 238 -4.86 13.67 10.55
C HIS A 238 -4.95 14.32 11.93
N GLY A 239 -5.85 15.30 12.11
CA GLY A 239 -6.17 15.84 13.44
C GLY A 239 -6.67 14.76 14.40
N ALA A 240 -7.61 13.92 13.94
CA ALA A 240 -8.15 12.81 14.74
C ALA A 240 -7.08 11.78 15.12
N LEU A 241 -6.21 11.39 14.19
CA LEU A 241 -5.11 10.46 14.42
C LEU A 241 -4.06 11.04 15.39
N ALA A 242 -3.72 12.33 15.25
CA ALA A 242 -2.80 13.00 16.18
C ALA A 242 -3.35 12.99 17.62
N ARG A 243 -4.66 13.18 17.80
CA ARG A 243 -5.32 13.08 19.10
C ARG A 243 -5.33 11.67 19.68
N GLN A 244 -5.27 10.65 18.82
CA GLN A 244 -5.13 9.24 19.21
C GLN A 244 -3.66 8.86 19.50
N GLY A 245 -2.72 9.81 19.41
CA GLY A 245 -1.32 9.61 19.76
C GLY A 245 -0.39 9.31 18.57
N ALA A 246 -0.92 9.27 17.35
CA ALA A 246 -0.09 9.07 16.17
C ALA A 246 0.86 10.26 15.96
N THR A 247 2.16 9.99 15.80
CA THR A 247 3.17 11.03 15.48
C THR A 247 3.46 11.17 13.99
N ALA A 248 3.03 10.18 13.21
CA ALA A 248 3.10 10.16 11.77
C ALA A 248 1.96 9.31 11.19
N VAL A 249 1.70 9.48 9.91
CA VAL A 249 0.79 8.65 9.13
C VAL A 249 1.55 8.09 7.93
N ARG A 250 1.48 6.78 7.73
CA ARG A 250 1.90 6.07 6.52
C ARG A 250 0.70 5.71 5.66
N LEU A 251 0.93 5.56 4.37
CA LEU A 251 -0.04 5.04 3.41
C LEU A 251 0.68 4.55 2.17
N ASP A 252 -0.02 3.70 1.42
CA ASP A 252 0.36 3.30 0.07
C ASP A 252 -0.49 4.00 -0.99
N TYR A 253 0.10 4.28 -2.15
CA TYR A 253 -0.65 4.64 -3.34
C TYR A 253 -0.01 4.11 -4.63
N SER A 254 -0.85 3.80 -5.62
CA SER A 254 -0.42 3.37 -6.94
C SER A 254 0.34 4.46 -7.68
N VAL A 255 1.52 4.14 -8.20
CA VAL A 255 2.40 5.06 -8.95
C VAL A 255 1.70 5.57 -10.22
N ALA A 256 0.96 4.69 -10.90
CA ALA A 256 0.23 5.03 -12.12
C ALA A 256 -1.06 5.82 -11.86
N ASN A 257 -1.53 5.91 -10.61
CA ASN A 257 -2.71 6.68 -10.27
C ASN A 257 -2.38 8.18 -10.30
N SER A 258 -2.69 8.82 -11.43
CA SER A 258 -2.46 10.24 -11.69
C SER A 258 -3.18 11.19 -10.72
N GLN A 259 -4.20 10.72 -9.99
CA GLN A 259 -4.88 11.49 -8.96
C GLN A 259 -4.13 11.42 -7.62
N SER A 260 -3.67 10.24 -7.23
CA SER A 260 -3.09 9.97 -5.92
C SER A 260 -1.72 10.64 -5.71
N GLY A 261 -0.76 10.45 -6.62
CA GLY A 261 0.60 10.98 -6.45
C GLY A 261 0.64 12.49 -6.23
N PRO A 262 0.03 13.31 -7.10
CA PRO A 262 -0.04 14.75 -6.92
C PRO A 262 -0.89 15.19 -5.71
N PHE A 263 -1.90 14.41 -5.31
CA PHE A 263 -2.72 14.71 -4.14
C PHE A 263 -1.92 14.52 -2.84
N TRP A 264 -1.36 13.33 -2.62
CA TRP A 264 -0.62 13.00 -1.39
C TRP A 264 0.63 13.87 -1.22
N SER A 265 1.33 14.17 -2.31
CA SER A 265 2.46 15.11 -2.30
C SER A 265 2.07 16.51 -1.79
N ARG A 266 0.91 17.04 -2.22
CA ARG A 266 0.37 18.33 -1.77
C ARG A 266 -0.14 18.32 -0.33
N VAL A 267 -0.61 17.17 0.14
CA VAL A 267 -0.97 16.95 1.55
C VAL A 267 0.28 16.91 2.44
N GLY A 268 1.46 16.66 1.87
CA GLY A 268 2.75 16.72 2.57
C GLY A 268 3.39 15.35 2.81
N TYR A 269 2.85 14.29 2.21
CA TYR A 269 3.49 12.98 2.24
C TYR A 269 4.82 12.98 1.47
N ARG A 270 5.74 12.13 1.90
CA ARG A 270 7.04 11.91 1.27
C ARG A 270 7.24 10.41 1.03
N PRO A 271 7.64 9.99 -0.19
CA PRO A 271 7.95 8.59 -0.46
C PRO A 271 9.02 8.05 0.49
N LEU A 272 8.78 6.88 1.08
CA LEU A 272 9.75 6.11 1.86
C LEU A 272 10.33 4.99 1.01
N THR A 273 9.48 4.11 0.51
CA THR A 273 9.86 2.99 -0.34
C THR A 273 8.98 2.92 -1.59
N THR A 274 9.51 2.26 -2.62
CA THR A 274 8.78 1.96 -3.85
C THR A 274 8.78 0.44 -4.01
N THR A 275 7.58 -0.12 -4.19
CA THR A 275 7.40 -1.51 -4.59
C THR A 275 7.52 -1.59 -6.10
N TRP A 276 8.39 -2.48 -6.55
CA TRP A 276 8.68 -2.78 -7.94
C TRP A 276 8.15 -4.16 -8.27
N GLN A 277 7.44 -4.29 -9.39
CA GLN A 277 6.82 -5.53 -9.83
C GLN A 277 7.25 -5.90 -11.25
N ARG A 278 7.52 -7.19 -11.44
CA ARG A 278 7.57 -7.84 -12.75
C ARG A 278 6.39 -8.82 -12.83
N ARG A 279 5.45 -8.54 -13.73
CA ARG A 279 4.24 -9.35 -14.00
C ARG A 279 4.10 -9.47 -15.53
N PRO A 280 3.99 -10.69 -16.10
CA PRO A 280 4.14 -12.00 -15.45
C PRO A 280 5.55 -12.18 -14.86
N ALA A 281 5.71 -13.10 -13.88
CA ALA A 281 7.01 -13.38 -13.24
C ALA A 281 8.07 -13.80 -14.26
N VAL A 282 7.66 -14.59 -15.26
CA VAL A 282 8.46 -15.02 -16.41
C VAL A 282 7.80 -14.52 -17.69
N ARG A 283 8.60 -13.93 -18.59
CA ARG A 283 8.13 -13.33 -19.84
C ARG A 283 8.39 -14.26 -21.01
#